data_AF-A0A1F2X3S0-F1
#
_entry.id   AF-A0A1F2X3S0-F1
#
_cell.length_a   1.000
_cell.length_b   1.000
_cell.length_c   1.000
_cell.angle_alpha   90.00
_cell.angle_beta   90.00
_cell.angle_gamma   90.00
#
_symmetry.space_group_name_H-M   'P 1'
#
loop_
_entity.id
_entity.type
_entity.pdbx_description
1 polymer ?
#
loop_
_entity_poly.entity_id
_entity_poly.type
_entity_poly.pdbx_seq_one_letter_code
_entity_poly.pdbx_strand_id
1 'polypeptide(L)' 'MLKITQVKSRINRKKDHKATLDALGISRMGQTVYHEDTPAIRGMV' A
#
# COMPACT_ATOMS: atom_id res chain seq x y z
N MET A 1 -0.68 2.96 14.81
CA MET A 1 0.40 2.81 13.81
C MET A 1 0.18 1.50 13.08
N LEU A 2 -0.03 1.54 11.77
CA LEU A 2 -0.31 0.38 10.94
C LEU A 2 0.98 -0.05 10.22
N LYS A 3 1.26 -1.35 10.24
CA LYS A 3 2.34 -1.97 9.47
C LYS A 3 1.74 -2.55 8.20
N ILE A 4 2.09 -1.97 7.04
CA ILE A 4 1.55 -2.39 5.74
C ILE A 4 2.69 -3.01 4.95
N THR A 5 2.50 -4.24 4.46
CA THR A 5 3.49 -4.97 3.67
C THR A 5 2.87 -5.42 2.34
N GLN A 6 3.55 -5.14 1.23
CA GLN A 6 3.13 -5.70 -0.06
C GLN A 6 3.50 -7.19 -0.13
N VAL A 7 2.52 -8.07 0.04
CA VAL A 7 2.69 -9.53 -0.01
C VAL A 7 2.50 -10.10 -1.43
N LYS A 8 1.82 -9.36 -2.31
CA LYS A 8 1.51 -9.78 -3.69
C LYS A 8 1.91 -8.73 -4.72
N SER A 9 2.18 -9.20 -5.93
CA SER A 9 2.62 -8.35 -7.04
C SER A 9 1.60 -7.30 -7.46
N ARG A 10 2.11 -6.12 -7.81
CA ARG A 10 1.38 -5.05 -8.50
C ARG A 10 1.14 -5.33 -9.99
N ILE A 11 1.78 -6.37 -10.57
CA ILE A 11 1.62 -6.74 -11.98
C ILE A 11 0.19 -7.25 -12.24
N ASN A 12 -0.39 -6.87 -13.37
CA ASN A 12 -1.76 -7.21 -13.77
C ASN A 12 -2.85 -6.86 -12.73
N ARG A 13 -2.63 -5.81 -11.93
CA ARG A 13 -3.62 -5.22 -11.03
C ARG A 13 -4.22 -3.95 -11.62
N LYS A 14 -5.44 -3.60 -11.15
CA LYS A 14 -6.15 -2.37 -11.50
C LYS A 14 -5.23 -1.15 -11.31
N LYS A 15 -5.39 -0.15 -12.17
CA LYS A 15 -4.59 1.09 -12.15
C LYS A 15 -4.68 1.77 -10.78
N ASP A 16 -5.87 1.82 -10.21
CA ASP A 16 -6.13 2.49 -8.94
C ASP A 16 -5.38 1.82 -7.78
N HIS A 17 -5.33 0.48 -7.75
CA HIS A 17 -4.57 -0.23 -6.71
C HIS A 17 -3.08 0.03 -6.82
N LYS A 18 -2.55 0.19 -8.03
CA LYS A 18 -1.14 0.57 -8.24
C LYS A 18 -0.89 1.98 -7.71
N ALA A 19 -1.79 2.92 -8.01
CA ALA A 19 -1.72 4.29 -7.52
C ALA A 19 -1.80 4.35 -5.98
N THR A 20 -2.65 3.52 -5.34
CA THR A 20 -2.72 3.42 -3.89
C THR A 20 -1.42 2.89 -3.28
N LEU A 21 -0.80 1.86 -3.89
CA LEU A 21 0.50 1.37 -3.46
C LEU A 21 1.58 2.45 -3.58
N ASP A 22 1.59 3.19 -4.69
CA ASP A 22 2.52 4.30 -4.92
C ASP A 22 2.31 5.43 -3.90
N ALA A 23 1.05 5.78 -3.59
CA ALA A 23 0.68 6.79 -2.59
C ALA A 23 1.03 6.37 -1.15
N LEU A 24 0.92 5.07 -0.83
CA LEU A 24 1.38 4.50 0.45
C LEU A 24 2.91 4.39 0.53
N GLY A 25 3.64 4.70 -0.54
CA GLY A 25 5.11 4.64 -0.60
C GLY A 25 5.67 3.22 -0.83
N ILE A 26 4.84 2.30 -1.33
CA ILE A 26 5.22 0.91 -1.59
C ILE A 26 5.60 0.73 -3.06
N SER A 27 6.91 0.64 -3.30
CA SER A 27 7.49 0.53 -4.64
C SER A 27 7.97 -0.88 -4.99
N ARG A 28 8.30 -1.71 -3.98
CA ARG A 28 8.93 -3.03 -4.17
C ARG A 28 8.17 -4.16 -3.46
N MET A 29 8.25 -5.36 -4.02
CA MET A 29 7.69 -6.57 -3.41
C MET A 29 8.30 -6.82 -2.03
N GLY A 30 7.47 -7.14 -1.03
CA GLY A 30 7.91 -7.39 0.35
C GLY A 30 8.29 -6.11 1.12
N GLN A 31 8.23 -4.93 0.49
CA GLN A 31 8.46 -3.67 1.21
C GLN A 31 7.38 -3.49 2.27
N THR A 32 7.84 -3.08 3.45
CA THR A 32 6.99 -2.73 4.58
C THR A 32 7.08 -1.23 4.82
N VAL A 33 5.92 -0.58 5.00
CA VAL A 33 5.82 0.84 5.35
C VAL A 33 4.97 0.97 6.62
N TYR A 34 5.33 1.91 7.47
CA TYR A 34 4.61 2.22 8.70
C TYR A 34 3.87 3.54 8.51
N HIS A 35 2.57 3.53 8.79
CA HIS A 35 1.71 4.71 8.69
C HIS A 35 0.93 4.92 9.97
N GLU A 36 0.49 6.15 10.22
CA GLU A 36 -0.44 6.43 11.32
C GLU A 36 -1.81 5.83 11.03
N ASP A 37 -2.51 5.40 12.10
CA ASP A 37 -3.84 4.82 11.95
C ASP A 37 -4.88 5.94 11.83
N THR A 38 -5.00 6.48 10.62
CA THR A 38 -6.00 7.49 10.27
C THR A 38 -7.13 6.85 9.46
N PRO A 39 -8.36 7.39 9.52
CA PRO A 39 -9.48 6.91 8.70
C PRO A 39 -9.16 6.89 7.20
N ALA A 40 -8.33 7.83 6.72
CA ALA A 40 -7.90 7.89 5.32
C ALA A 40 -7.01 6.70 4.94
N ILE A 41 -5.99 6.37 5.74
CA ILE A 41 -5.12 5.21 5.50
C ILE A 41 -5.90 3.91 5.59
N ARG A 42 -6.85 3.82 6.54
CA ARG A 42 -7.74 2.66 6.67
C ARG A 42 -8.71 2.52 5.49
N GLY A 43 -9.05 3.59 4.78
CA GLY A 43 -9.82 3.53 3.54
C GLY A 43 -9.00 3.10 2.32
N MET A 44 -7.66 3.20 2.39
CA MET A 44 -6.75 2.79 1.31
C MET A 44 -6.34 1.31 1.38
N VAL A 45 -6.35 0.72 2.58
CA VAL A 45 -5.95 -0.68 2.87
C VAL A 45 -7.18 -1.58 2.91
#